data_AF-A0A529LDE6-F1
#
_entry.id   AF-A0A529LDE6-F1
#
_cell.length_a   1.000
_cell.length_b   1.000
_cell.length_c   1.000
_cell.angle_alpha   90.00
_cell.angle_beta   90.00
_cell.angle_gamma   90.00
#
_symmetry.space_group_name_H-M   'P 1'
#
loop_
_entity.id
_entity.type
_entity.pdbx_description
1 polymer ?
#
loop_
_entity_poly.entity_id
_entity_poly.type
_entity_poly.pdbx_seq_one_letter_code
_entity_poly.pdbx_strand_id
1 'polypeptide(L)'
;DTADAKAAFRSMIEGLWCLALDKVPLWYLIDNDRRITNEVFELQYFLGDTMQSLAEDLAAELGDRLRLNQAATRVERAPQGVRICTGAATIEAREVLIA
;
A
#
# COMPACT_ATOMS: atom_id res chain seq x y z
N ASP A 1 -6.11 31.86 13.29
CA ASP A 1 -7.48 32.20 12.86
C ASP A 1 -8.22 30.91 12.50
N THR A 2 -9.53 30.83 12.71
CA THR A 2 -10.36 29.68 12.32
C THR A 2 -10.33 29.43 10.81
N ALA A 3 -10.24 30.50 10.00
CA ALA A 3 -10.13 30.37 8.55
C ALA A 3 -8.84 29.66 8.13
N ASP A 4 -7.70 30.08 8.69
CA ASP A 4 -6.39 29.47 8.45
C ASP A 4 -6.36 28.01 8.88
N ALA A 5 -6.93 27.70 10.05
CA ALA A 5 -7.00 26.32 10.56
C ALA A 5 -7.80 25.40 9.61
N LYS A 6 -8.92 25.89 9.08
CA LYS A 6 -9.73 25.15 8.10
C LYS A 6 -8.97 24.94 6.79
N ALA A 7 -8.28 25.96 6.31
CA ALA A 7 -7.47 25.87 5.09
C ALA A 7 -6.30 24.88 5.25
N ALA A 8 -5.58 24.94 6.37
CA ALA A 8 -4.47 24.04 6.67
C ALA A 8 -4.93 22.58 6.79
N PHE A 9 -6.05 22.32 7.50
CA PHE A 9 -6.62 20.98 7.60
C PHE A 9 -7.00 20.42 6.23
N ARG A 10 -7.64 21.23 5.38
CA ARG A 10 -7.98 20.82 4.01
C ARG A 10 -6.72 20.46 3.23
N SER A 11 -5.70 21.32 3.23
CA SER A 11 -4.44 21.06 2.53
C SER A 11 -3.75 19.78 3.02
N MET A 12 -3.78 19.52 4.33
CA MET A 12 -3.22 18.31 4.92
C MET A 12 -3.94 17.05 4.42
N ILE A 13 -5.27 17.02 4.48
CA ILE A 13 -6.05 15.85 4.00
C ILE A 13 -5.86 15.65 2.49
N GLU A 14 -5.92 16.72 1.70
CA GLU A 14 -5.74 16.61 0.25
C GLU A 14 -4.31 16.15 -0.11
N GLY A 15 -3.30 16.58 0.65
CA GLY A 15 -1.91 16.14 0.50
C GLY A 15 -1.67 14.69 0.90
N LEU A 16 -2.26 14.22 2.00
CA LEU A 16 -2.10 12.84 2.48
C LEU A 16 -2.79 11.82 1.56
N TRP A 17 -3.98 12.13 1.04
CA TRP A 17 -4.75 11.22 0.19
C TRP A 17 -4.55 11.42 -1.30
N CYS A 18 -3.86 12.48 -1.72
CA CYS A 18 -3.73 12.88 -3.12
C CYS A 18 -5.10 13.00 -3.84
N LEU A 19 -6.13 13.39 -3.09
CA LEU A 19 -7.52 13.52 -3.54
C LEU A 19 -8.10 14.83 -3.00
N ALA A 20 -9.00 15.45 -3.76
CA ALA A 20 -9.80 16.56 -3.26
C ALA A 20 -10.64 16.10 -2.06
N LEU A 21 -10.82 16.98 -1.06
CA LEU A 21 -11.48 16.63 0.21
C LEU A 21 -12.90 16.09 0.00
N ASP A 22 -13.62 16.59 -1.00
CA ASP A 22 -14.99 16.18 -1.33
C ASP A 22 -15.08 14.75 -1.92
N LYS A 23 -13.95 14.16 -2.32
CA LYS A 23 -13.85 12.77 -2.77
C LYS A 23 -13.55 11.79 -1.63
N VAL A 24 -13.20 12.28 -0.44
CA VAL A 24 -12.89 11.45 0.72
C VAL A 24 -14.07 11.46 1.70
N PRO A 25 -14.76 10.32 1.90
CA PRO A 25 -15.89 10.27 2.82
C PRO A 25 -15.48 10.58 4.27
N LEU A 26 -16.27 11.38 4.98
CA LEU A 26 -15.97 11.75 6.38
C LEU A 26 -15.81 10.53 7.30
N TRP A 27 -16.64 9.49 7.13
CA TRP A 27 -16.54 8.26 7.92
C TRP A 27 -15.17 7.58 7.75
N TYR A 28 -14.58 7.68 6.56
CA TYR A 28 -13.26 7.09 6.27
C TYR A 28 -12.16 7.85 7.00
N LEU A 29 -12.24 9.18 7.06
CA LEU A 29 -11.31 9.99 7.84
C LEU A 29 -11.37 9.66 9.33
N ILE A 30 -12.59 9.53 9.88
CA ILE A 30 -12.79 9.15 11.29
C ILE A 30 -12.24 7.75 11.58
N ASP A 31 -12.50 6.78 10.70
CA ASP A 31 -11.98 5.42 10.86
C ASP A 31 -10.45 5.37 10.75
N ASN A 32 -9.85 6.14 9.84
CA ASN A 32 -8.41 6.23 9.69
C ASN A 32 -7.74 6.87 10.92
N ASP A 33 -8.29 7.99 11.42
CA ASP A 33 -7.78 8.70 12.60
C ASP A 33 -7.71 7.77 13.82
N ARG A 34 -8.72 6.91 14.01
CA ARG A 34 -8.75 5.92 15.10
C ARG A 34 -7.65 4.85 15.02
N ARG A 35 -7.02 4.67 13.86
CA ARG A 35 -5.92 3.72 13.63
C ARG A 35 -4.55 4.36 13.72
N ILE A 36 -4.46 5.69 13.84
CA ILE A 36 -3.19 6.39 14.02
C ILE A 36 -2.67 6.09 15.42
N THR A 37 -1.55 5.39 15.51
CA THR A 37 -0.87 5.05 16.76
C THR A 37 0.40 5.85 16.98
N ASN A 38 0.69 6.79 16.08
CA ASN A 38 1.92 7.58 16.10
C ASN A 38 1.91 8.54 17.30
N GLU A 39 2.92 8.44 18.16
CA GLU A 39 3.10 9.39 19.28
C GLU A 39 3.86 10.66 18.85
N VAL A 40 4.45 10.63 17.66
CA VAL A 40 5.26 11.71 17.09
C VAL A 40 5.01 11.82 15.58
N PHE A 41 5.33 12.99 14.99
CA PHE A 41 5.18 13.22 13.55
C PHE A 41 6.08 12.28 12.74
N GLU A 42 5.51 11.49 11.84
CA GLU A 42 6.24 10.46 11.09
C GLU A 42 7.23 11.03 10.07
N LEU A 43 6.96 12.22 9.53
CA LEU A 43 7.79 12.89 8.52
C LEU A 43 9.16 13.34 9.04
N GLN A 44 9.48 13.10 10.31
CA GLN A 44 10.84 13.29 10.84
C GLN A 44 11.74 12.07 10.58
N TYR A 45 11.16 10.92 10.25
CA TYR A 45 11.91 9.69 10.00
C TYR A 45 12.17 9.51 8.51
N PHE A 46 13.43 9.24 8.18
CA PHE A 46 13.89 8.94 6.84
C PHE A 46 14.78 7.70 6.91
N LEU A 47 14.75 6.89 5.85
CA LEU A 47 15.72 5.80 5.71
C LEU A 47 17.12 6.39 5.56
N GLY A 48 18.13 5.69 6.09
CA GLY A 48 19.53 6.08 5.91
C GLY A 48 19.95 6.11 4.44
N ASP A 49 19.41 5.16 3.65
CA ASP A 49 19.57 5.08 2.20
C ASP A 49 18.23 5.40 1.50
N THR A 50 17.74 4.48 0.65
CA THR A 50 16.53 4.68 -0.15
C THR A 50 15.51 3.57 0.11
N MET A 51 14.23 3.85 -0.18
CA MET A 51 13.18 2.82 -0.15
C MET A 51 13.48 1.66 -1.11
N GLN A 52 14.15 1.96 -2.22
CA GLN A 52 14.57 0.98 -3.22
C GLN A 52 15.62 0.02 -2.65
N SER A 53 16.65 0.53 -1.97
CA SER A 53 17.68 -0.28 -1.32
C SER A 53 17.07 -1.21 -0.27
N LEU A 54 16.14 -0.71 0.55
CA LEU A 54 15.40 -1.55 1.50
C LEU A 54 14.61 -2.66 0.80
N ALA A 55 13.95 -2.36 -0.33
CA ALA A 55 13.24 -3.36 -1.10
C ALA A 55 14.17 -4.41 -1.72
N GLU A 56 15.37 -4.02 -2.17
CA GLU A 56 16.40 -4.93 -2.68
C GLU A 56 16.91 -5.87 -1.57
N ASP A 57 17.18 -5.33 -0.37
CA ASP A 57 17.62 -6.12 0.79
C ASP A 57 16.57 -7.17 1.18
N LEU A 58 15.28 -6.80 1.20
CA LEU A 58 14.18 -7.73 1.45
C LEU A 58 14.03 -8.79 0.34
N ALA A 59 14.30 -8.42 -0.90
CA ALA A 59 14.20 -9.32 -2.06
C ALA A 59 15.38 -10.30 -2.15
N ALA A 60 16.53 -9.99 -1.55
CA ALA A 60 17.75 -10.78 -1.65
C ALA A 60 17.55 -12.25 -1.24
N GLU A 61 16.71 -12.53 -0.24
CA GLU A 61 16.41 -13.89 0.23
C GLU A 61 15.41 -14.66 -0.65
N LEU A 62 14.74 -13.98 -1.58
CA LEU A 62 13.72 -14.61 -2.42
C LEU A 62 14.33 -15.33 -3.62
N GLY A 63 15.46 -14.86 -4.15
CA GLY A 63 16.14 -15.46 -5.30
C GLY A 63 15.21 -15.61 -6.51
N ASP A 64 15.17 -16.80 -7.08
CA ASP A 64 14.33 -17.16 -8.24
C ASP A 64 12.81 -17.22 -7.96
N ARG A 65 12.42 -17.13 -6.68
CA ARG A 65 11.00 -17.06 -6.27
C ARG A 65 10.39 -15.70 -6.59
N LEU A 66 11.20 -14.63 -6.66
CA LEU A 66 10.73 -13.31 -7.09
C LEU A 66 10.72 -13.25 -8.62
N ARG A 67 9.53 -13.13 -9.19
CA ARG A 67 9.35 -13.10 -10.65
C ARG A 67 8.85 -11.74 -11.08
N LEU A 68 9.77 -10.89 -11.56
CA LEU A 68 9.44 -9.58 -12.13
C LEU A 68 8.86 -9.72 -13.55
N ASN A 69 8.16 -8.68 -14.01
CA ASN A 69 7.50 -8.65 -15.34
C ASN A 69 6.48 -9.78 -15.58
N GLN A 70 5.91 -10.33 -14.50
CA GLN A 70 4.92 -11.40 -14.53
C GLN A 70 3.59 -10.90 -13.96
N ALA A 71 2.92 -10.00 -14.69
CA ALA A 71 1.63 -9.46 -14.26
C ALA A 71 0.61 -10.60 -14.06
N ALA A 72 0.02 -10.67 -12.87
CA ALA A 72 -1.09 -11.56 -12.58
C ALA A 72 -2.35 -11.02 -13.26
N THR A 73 -2.91 -11.77 -14.20
CA THR A 73 -4.07 -11.34 -15.01
C THR A 73 -5.36 -12.03 -14.56
N ARG A 74 -5.25 -13.18 -13.89
CA ARG A 74 -6.41 -13.92 -13.39
C ARG A 74 -6.05 -14.74 -12.17
N VAL A 75 -6.96 -14.76 -11.20
CA VAL A 75 -6.87 -15.59 -9.99
C VAL A 75 -8.10 -16.50 -9.94
N GLU A 76 -7.89 -17.80 -10.00
CA GLU A 76 -8.93 -18.81 -9.80
C GLU A 76 -8.77 -19.44 -8.42
N ARG A 77 -9.85 -19.49 -7.63
CA ARG A 77 -9.87 -20.17 -6.33
C ARG A 77 -10.80 -21.38 -6.38
N ALA A 78 -10.35 -22.50 -5.87
CA ALA A 78 -11.10 -23.73 -5.75
C ALA A 78 -10.80 -24.41 -4.39
N PRO A 79 -11.60 -25.41 -3.95
CA PRO A 79 -11.36 -26.07 -2.67
C PRO A 79 -9.95 -26.67 -2.52
N GLN A 80 -9.33 -27.09 -3.63
CA GLN A 80 -7.98 -27.66 -3.68
C GLN A 80 -6.85 -26.62 -3.64
N GLY A 81 -7.15 -25.33 -3.81
CA GLY A 81 -6.15 -24.26 -3.80
C GLY A 81 -6.46 -23.12 -4.77
N VAL A 82 -5.40 -22.38 -5.13
CA VAL A 82 -5.45 -21.19 -5.96
C VAL A 82 -4.56 -21.38 -7.19
N ARG A 83 -5.05 -20.92 -8.33
CA ARG A 83 -4.29 -20.80 -9.57
C ARG A 83 -4.20 -19.35 -9.99
N ILE A 84 -3.00 -18.89 -10.28
CA ILE A 84 -2.70 -17.53 -10.75
C ILE A 84 -2.19 -17.63 -12.18
N CYS A 85 -2.88 -17.00 -13.12
CA CYS A 85 -2.42 -16.90 -14.49
C CYS A 85 -1.61 -15.60 -14.66
N THR A 86 -0.46 -15.72 -15.30
CA THR A 86 0.34 -14.60 -15.80
C THR A 86 0.35 -14.64 -17.33
N GLY A 87 0.93 -13.62 -17.96
CA GLY A 87 1.11 -13.62 -19.42
C GLY A 87 2.01 -14.76 -19.93
N ALA A 88 2.88 -15.31 -19.09
CA ALA A 88 3.86 -16.33 -19.50
C ALA A 88 3.58 -17.73 -18.92
N ALA A 89 2.90 -17.82 -17.78
CA ALA A 89 2.78 -19.07 -17.05
C ALA A 89 1.53 -19.12 -16.16
N THR A 90 1.33 -20.29 -15.58
CA THR A 90 0.35 -20.50 -14.51
C THR A 90 1.10 -20.92 -13.25
N ILE A 91 0.75 -20.32 -12.12
CA ILE A 91 1.31 -20.61 -10.80
C ILE A 91 0.19 -21.23 -9.95
N GLU A 92 0.45 -22.38 -9.35
CA GLU A 92 -0.49 -23.03 -8.42
C GLU A 92 0.04 -22.97 -6.99
N ALA A 93 -0.85 -22.65 -6.04
CA ALA A 93 -0.54 -22.54 -4.62
C ALA A 93 -1.75 -22.99 -3.78
N ARG A 94 -1.55 -23.22 -2.49
CA ARG A 94 -2.67 -23.52 -1.58
C ARG A 94 -3.47 -22.27 -1.24
N GLU A 95 -2.78 -21.16 -1.06
CA GLU A 95 -3.36 -19.86 -0.72
C GLU A 95 -2.61 -18.77 -1.50
N VAL A 96 -3.24 -17.59 -1.60
CA VAL A 96 -2.66 -16.41 -2.22
C VAL A 96 -2.86 -15.20 -1.31
N LEU A 97 -1.87 -14.33 -1.26
CA LEU A 97 -1.98 -12.99 -0.69
C LEU A 97 -1.86 -11.97 -1.83
N ILE A 98 -2.87 -11.11 -1.96
CA ILE A 98 -2.86 -9.98 -2.89
C ILE A 98 -2.43 -8.75 -2.08
N ALA A 99 -1.25 -8.23 -2.40
CA ALA A 99 -0.62 -7.09 -1.73
C ALA A 99 -0.63 -5.87 -2.64
#